data_AF-A0A5M3Z5S4-F1
#
_entry.id   AF-A0A5M3Z5S4-F1
#
_cell.length_a   1.000
_cell.length_b   1.000
_cell.length_c   1.000
_cell.angle_alpha   90.00
_cell.angle_beta   90.00
_cell.angle_gamma   90.00
#
_symmetry.space_group_name_H-M   'P 1'
#
loop_
_entity.id
_entity.type
_entity.pdbx_description
1 polymer ?
#
loop_
_entity_poly.entity_id
_entity_poly.type
_entity_poly.pdbx_seq_one_letter_code
_entity_poly.pdbx_strand_id
1 'polypeptide(L)'
;MLSRHHLGWIPPQQWLHLYRSLLRECSYLPDPIARPYMREYVVDRFRRYADDRRPSFNKDLERHCKLYKTGLEKLKLLERANQGYSRQLEKVLRLAYGRKGRRRKALLDALVPPEVPANTAAVMELIQKPRMYEDGWEPPAILMDLLKSQHNNGVISQLSHRQVKHLEPAIPKANAWGRPVNMSRRKNIRQQCPRGASIREIAMEAAKEEDYLRHFFVTAQS
;
A
#
# COMPACT_ATOMS: atom_id res chain seq x y z
N MET A 1 -14.76 2.33 -42.93
CA MET A 1 -15.61 1.85 -41.81
C MET A 1 -14.74 1.35 -40.67
N LEU A 2 -14.35 2.21 -39.71
CA LEU A 2 -13.70 1.77 -38.48
C LEU A 2 -14.47 2.40 -37.31
N SER A 3 -15.37 1.61 -36.73
CA SER A 3 -16.20 1.98 -35.59
C SER A 3 -15.34 2.44 -34.42
N ARG A 4 -15.42 3.75 -34.14
CA ARG A 4 -15.16 4.28 -32.80
C ARG A 4 -16.36 3.97 -31.91
N HIS A 5 -16.12 3.88 -30.61
CA HIS A 5 -17.08 3.74 -29.51
C HIS A 5 -17.44 2.31 -29.05
N HIS A 6 -16.46 1.64 -28.43
CA HIS A 6 -16.70 0.95 -27.16
C HIS A 6 -16.12 1.85 -26.07
N LEU A 7 -16.92 2.82 -25.63
CA LEU A 7 -16.56 3.74 -24.54
C LEU A 7 -16.51 2.93 -23.23
N GLY A 8 -15.32 2.41 -22.93
CA GLY A 8 -14.90 1.88 -21.62
C GLY A 8 -14.77 0.37 -21.53
N TRP A 9 -15.36 -0.42 -22.42
CA TRP A 9 -15.20 -1.89 -22.37
C TRP A 9 -13.90 -2.31 -23.04
N ILE A 10 -12.95 -2.83 -22.26
CA ILE A 10 -11.67 -3.32 -22.76
C ILE A 10 -11.88 -4.75 -23.27
N PRO A 11 -11.63 -5.04 -24.56
CA PRO A 11 -11.84 -6.38 -25.10
C PRO A 11 -10.89 -7.42 -24.46
N PRO A 12 -11.31 -8.68 -24.33
CA PRO A 12 -10.52 -9.73 -23.67
C PRO A 12 -9.17 -9.97 -24.35
N GLN A 13 -9.06 -9.75 -25.66
CA GLN A 13 -7.80 -9.87 -26.39
C GLN A 13 -6.76 -8.86 -25.89
N GLN A 14 -7.16 -7.62 -25.57
CA GLN A 14 -6.24 -6.61 -25.04
C GLN A 14 -5.69 -7.01 -23.66
N TRP A 15 -6.51 -7.65 -22.82
CA TRP A 15 -6.05 -8.21 -21.54
C TRP A 15 -5.01 -9.32 -21.74
N LEU A 16 -5.24 -10.21 -22.70
CA LEU A 16 -4.29 -11.28 -23.02
C LEU A 16 -2.98 -10.74 -23.60
N HIS A 17 -3.04 -9.71 -24.46
CA HIS A 17 -1.84 -9.04 -24.96
C HIS A 17 -1.06 -8.39 -23.83
N LEU A 18 -1.74 -7.64 -22.95
CA LEU A 18 -1.11 -7.01 -21.79
C LEU A 18 -0.46 -8.05 -20.86
N TYR A 19 -1.15 -9.16 -20.58
CA TYR A 19 -0.62 -10.26 -19.78
C TYR A 19 0.65 -10.84 -20.39
N ARG A 20 0.63 -11.16 -21.69
CA ARG A 20 1.79 -11.72 -22.39
C ARG A 20 2.96 -10.74 -22.45
N SER A 21 2.71 -9.46 -22.71
CA SER A 21 3.75 -8.43 -22.71
C SER A 21 4.39 -8.31 -21.33
N LEU A 22 3.61 -8.28 -20.25
CA LEU A 22 4.14 -8.27 -18.89
C LEU A 22 5.03 -9.49 -18.59
N LEU A 23 4.61 -10.69 -18.97
CA LEU A 23 5.40 -11.90 -18.76
C LEU A 23 6.72 -11.91 -19.55
N ARG A 24 6.70 -11.36 -20.77
CA ARG A 24 7.91 -11.19 -21.59
C ARG A 24 8.87 -10.21 -20.92
N GLU A 25 8.39 -9.04 -20.51
CA GLU A 25 9.21 -8.04 -19.83
C GLU A 25 9.76 -8.54 -18.49
N CYS A 26 9.01 -9.35 -17.73
CA CYS A 26 9.53 -9.99 -16.52
C CYS A 26 10.71 -10.93 -16.81
N SER A 27 10.75 -11.55 -17.98
CA SER A 27 11.81 -12.50 -18.36
C SER A 27 13.12 -11.79 -18.74
N TYR A 28 13.05 -10.53 -19.17
CA TYR A 28 14.21 -9.71 -19.55
C TYR A 28 14.90 -9.00 -18.39
N LEU A 29 14.32 -9.03 -17.19
CA LEU A 29 14.92 -8.36 -16.03
C LEU A 29 16.35 -8.87 -15.77
N PRO A 30 17.32 -8.00 -15.46
CA PRO A 30 18.69 -8.44 -15.25
C PRO A 30 18.86 -9.29 -13.98
N ASP A 31 18.11 -8.98 -12.90
CA ASP A 31 18.23 -9.62 -11.59
C ASP A 31 17.49 -10.98 -11.51
N PRO A 32 18.16 -12.06 -11.06
CA PRO A 32 17.59 -13.41 -11.06
C PRO A 32 16.49 -13.62 -10.01
N ILE A 33 16.43 -12.79 -8.94
CA ILE A 33 15.42 -12.89 -7.89
C ILE A 33 14.16 -12.11 -8.30
N ALA A 34 14.33 -10.99 -8.99
CA ALA A 34 13.26 -10.14 -9.47
C ALA A 34 12.44 -10.79 -10.59
N ARG A 35 13.07 -11.58 -11.48
CA ARG A 35 12.39 -12.32 -12.56
C ARG A 35 11.23 -13.19 -12.05
N PRO A 36 11.46 -14.21 -11.21
CA PRO A 36 10.40 -15.09 -10.73
C PRO A 36 9.39 -14.33 -9.86
N TYR A 37 9.87 -13.42 -8.99
CA TYR A 37 8.97 -12.63 -8.15
C TYR A 37 7.99 -11.79 -8.96
N MET A 38 8.46 -11.05 -9.97
CA MET A 38 7.59 -10.21 -10.78
C MET A 38 6.66 -11.04 -11.67
N ARG A 39 7.13 -12.20 -12.15
CA ARG A 39 6.29 -13.18 -12.86
C ARG A 39 5.14 -13.66 -11.98
N GLU A 40 5.43 -14.15 -10.77
CA GLU A 40 4.43 -14.59 -9.80
C GLU A 40 3.47 -13.47 -9.45
N TYR A 41 3.99 -12.26 -9.18
CA TYR A 41 3.18 -11.09 -8.87
C TYR A 41 2.16 -10.76 -9.99
N VAL A 42 2.58 -10.84 -11.25
CA VAL A 42 1.69 -10.63 -12.41
C VAL A 42 0.67 -11.75 -12.50
N VAL A 43 1.10 -13.02 -12.41
CA VAL A 43 0.22 -14.20 -12.49
C VAL A 43 -0.85 -14.14 -11.40
N ASP A 44 -0.46 -13.94 -10.14
CA ASP A 44 -1.37 -13.83 -9.00
C ASP A 44 -2.41 -12.74 -9.19
N ARG A 45 -1.98 -11.58 -9.70
CA ARG A 45 -2.87 -10.45 -9.93
C ARG A 45 -3.89 -10.76 -11.01
N PHE A 46 -3.48 -11.35 -12.14
CA PHE A 46 -4.40 -11.71 -13.21
C PHE A 46 -5.35 -12.82 -12.81
N ARG A 47 -4.87 -13.87 -12.11
CA ARG A 47 -5.72 -14.94 -11.57
C ARG A 47 -6.76 -14.41 -10.60
N ARG A 48 -6.35 -13.56 -9.64
CA ARG A 48 -7.27 -12.95 -8.67
C ARG A 48 -8.45 -12.24 -9.32
N TYR A 49 -8.24 -11.57 -10.46
CA TYR A 49 -9.31 -10.86 -11.17
C TYR A 49 -10.05 -11.74 -12.18
N ALA A 50 -9.41 -12.78 -12.72
CA ALA A 50 -10.09 -13.77 -13.55
C ALA A 50 -11.09 -14.63 -12.74
N ASP A 51 -10.72 -14.96 -11.50
CA ASP A 51 -11.52 -15.79 -10.59
C ASP A 51 -12.57 -14.98 -9.79
N ASP A 52 -12.63 -13.67 -9.98
CA ASP A 52 -13.57 -12.79 -9.28
C ASP A 52 -15.00 -12.98 -9.84
N ARG A 53 -15.72 -13.98 -9.32
CA ARG A 53 -17.09 -14.35 -9.72
C ARG A 53 -18.17 -13.36 -9.30
N ARG A 54 -17.80 -12.24 -8.66
CA ARG A 54 -18.77 -11.31 -8.10
C ARG A 54 -19.52 -10.58 -9.23
N PRO A 55 -20.86 -10.55 -9.23
CA PRO A 55 -21.64 -9.96 -10.32
C PRO A 55 -21.41 -8.45 -10.49
N SER A 56 -20.93 -7.76 -9.44
CA SER A 56 -20.50 -6.35 -9.50
C SER A 56 -19.24 -6.16 -10.36
N PHE A 57 -18.30 -7.11 -10.32
CA PHE A 57 -17.01 -6.97 -11.00
C PHE A 57 -17.17 -6.76 -12.50
N ASN A 58 -18.03 -7.56 -13.13
CA ASN A 58 -18.33 -7.44 -14.57
C ASN A 58 -19.12 -6.17 -14.94
N LYS A 59 -19.80 -5.53 -13.97
CA LYS A 59 -20.60 -4.32 -14.19
C LYS A 59 -19.82 -3.02 -13.92
N ASP A 60 -18.75 -3.09 -13.14
CA ASP A 60 -17.96 -1.92 -12.72
C ASP A 60 -16.92 -1.49 -13.77
N LEU A 61 -17.39 -0.79 -14.81
CA LEU A 61 -16.55 -0.29 -15.91
C LEU A 61 -15.36 0.56 -15.44
N GLU A 62 -15.60 1.43 -14.46
CA GLU A 62 -14.56 2.28 -13.89
C GLU A 62 -13.43 1.45 -13.26
N ARG A 63 -13.79 0.36 -12.59
CA ARG A 63 -12.83 -0.56 -11.97
C ARG A 63 -12.02 -1.27 -13.05
N HIS A 64 -12.64 -1.77 -14.12
CA HIS A 64 -11.94 -2.37 -15.26
C HIS A 64 -10.94 -1.41 -15.90
N CYS A 65 -11.35 -0.16 -16.16
CA CYS A 65 -10.47 0.88 -16.69
C CYS A 65 -9.28 1.16 -15.77
N LYS A 66 -9.51 1.27 -14.44
CA LYS A 66 -8.45 1.48 -13.44
C LYS A 66 -7.48 0.29 -13.41
N LEU A 67 -7.96 -0.94 -13.46
CA LEU A 67 -7.13 -2.14 -13.46
C LEU A 67 -6.26 -2.22 -14.70
N TYR A 68 -6.83 -1.95 -15.89
CA TYR A 68 -6.09 -1.95 -17.14
C TYR A 68 -5.03 -0.86 -17.17
N LYS A 69 -5.37 0.37 -16.73
CA LYS A 69 -4.41 1.46 -16.57
C LYS A 69 -3.28 1.08 -15.61
N THR A 70 -3.60 0.45 -14.49
CA THR A 70 -2.60 -0.04 -13.53
C THR A 70 -1.69 -1.09 -14.17
N GLY A 71 -2.22 -1.98 -15.00
CA GLY A 71 -1.43 -2.97 -15.75
C GLY A 71 -0.51 -2.32 -16.77
N LEU A 72 -0.98 -1.33 -17.53
CA LEU A 72 -0.16 -0.56 -18.47
C LEU A 72 0.95 0.23 -17.75
N GLU A 73 0.67 0.82 -16.59
CA GLU A 73 1.68 1.49 -15.78
C GLU A 73 2.77 0.52 -15.30
N LYS A 74 2.39 -0.73 -14.98
CA LYS A 74 3.34 -1.80 -14.63
C LYS A 74 4.16 -2.24 -15.83
N LEU A 75 3.56 -2.35 -17.01
CA LEU A 75 4.27 -2.68 -18.24
C LEU A 75 5.35 -1.62 -18.53
N LYS A 76 4.98 -0.34 -18.55
CA LYS A 76 5.91 0.77 -18.74
C LYS A 76 7.01 0.83 -17.69
N LEU A 77 6.71 0.39 -16.46
CA LEU A 77 7.70 0.30 -15.39
C LEU A 77 8.73 -0.80 -15.66
N LEU A 78 8.29 -1.96 -16.15
CA LEU A 78 9.16 -3.08 -16.51
C LEU A 78 9.98 -2.79 -17.77
N GLU A 79 9.35 -2.27 -18.82
CA GLU A 79 10.05 -1.88 -20.06
C GLU A 79 11.19 -0.89 -19.76
N ARG A 80 10.93 0.14 -18.93
CA ARG A 80 11.95 1.10 -18.51
C ARG A 80 13.01 0.47 -17.61
N ALA A 81 12.64 -0.46 -16.75
CA ALA A 81 13.64 -1.17 -15.94
C ALA A 81 14.60 -1.97 -16.84
N ASN A 82 14.07 -2.63 -17.88
CA ASN A 82 14.83 -3.40 -18.86
C ASN A 82 15.68 -2.51 -19.77
N GLN A 83 15.23 -1.28 -20.08
CA GLN A 83 16.00 -0.28 -20.82
C GLN A 83 17.14 0.36 -20.00
N GLY A 84 17.33 -0.01 -18.73
CA GLY A 84 18.43 0.48 -17.90
C GLY A 84 18.11 1.73 -17.06
N TYR A 85 16.86 2.15 -16.97
CA TYR A 85 16.50 3.26 -16.08
C TYR A 85 16.58 2.84 -14.60
N SER A 86 17.61 3.32 -13.90
CA SER A 86 17.96 2.95 -12.52
C SER A 86 16.81 3.10 -11.54
N ARG A 87 16.07 4.21 -11.59
CA ARG A 87 14.95 4.49 -10.66
C ARG A 87 13.79 3.50 -10.82
N GLN A 88 13.56 2.98 -12.03
CA GLN A 88 12.50 2.02 -12.31
C GLN A 88 12.95 0.62 -11.91
N LEU A 89 14.19 0.26 -12.23
CA LEU A 89 14.80 -0.98 -11.78
C LEU A 89 14.83 -1.06 -10.25
N GLU A 90 15.25 0.01 -9.57
CA GLU A 90 15.26 0.09 -8.12
C GLU A 90 13.87 -0.16 -7.52
N LYS A 91 12.80 0.37 -8.14
CA LYS A 91 11.42 0.08 -7.70
C LYS A 91 11.08 -1.40 -7.81
N VAL A 92 11.51 -2.07 -8.88
CA VAL A 92 11.31 -3.51 -9.06
C VAL A 92 12.09 -4.29 -8.00
N LEU A 93 13.36 -3.96 -7.77
CA LEU A 93 14.20 -4.61 -6.77
C LEU A 93 13.64 -4.42 -5.35
N ARG A 94 13.22 -3.21 -4.99
CA ARG A 94 12.58 -2.95 -3.68
C ARG A 94 11.32 -3.79 -3.48
N LEU A 95 10.57 -4.12 -4.52
CA LEU A 95 9.45 -5.06 -4.43
C LEU A 95 9.94 -6.50 -4.28
N ALA A 96 10.85 -6.94 -5.15
CA ALA A 96 11.38 -8.30 -5.18
C ALA A 96 12.02 -8.71 -3.86
N TYR A 97 12.88 -7.86 -3.29
CA TYR A 97 13.55 -8.10 -2.01
C TYR A 97 12.68 -7.78 -0.79
N GLY A 98 11.38 -7.52 -0.97
CA GLY A 98 10.47 -7.27 0.15
C GLY A 98 10.79 -6.02 0.96
N ARG A 99 11.41 -5.01 0.36
CA ARG A 99 11.55 -3.67 0.96
C ARG A 99 10.26 -2.87 0.83
N LYS A 100 9.38 -3.25 -0.10
CA LYS A 100 8.05 -2.65 -0.33
C LYS A 100 7.03 -3.73 -0.75
N GLY A 101 5.74 -3.43 -0.55
CA GLY A 101 4.63 -4.23 -1.05
C GLY A 101 4.32 -5.46 -0.20
N ARG A 102 3.57 -6.42 -0.78
CA ARG A 102 3.04 -7.61 -0.09
C ARG A 102 4.12 -8.43 0.61
N ARG A 103 5.27 -8.65 -0.04
CA ARG A 103 6.37 -9.44 0.54
C ARG A 103 6.95 -8.79 1.80
N ARG A 104 7.10 -7.46 1.81
CA ARG A 104 7.50 -6.72 3.01
C ARG A 104 6.54 -6.98 4.16
N LYS A 105 5.24 -6.89 3.89
CA LYS A 105 4.21 -7.08 4.90
C LYS A 105 4.27 -8.51 5.45
N ALA A 106 4.29 -9.52 4.60
CA ALA A 106 4.40 -10.92 5.04
C ALA A 106 5.63 -11.17 5.93
N LEU A 107 6.77 -10.56 5.60
CA LEU A 107 7.98 -10.63 6.43
C LEU A 107 7.81 -9.89 7.77
N LEU A 108 7.18 -8.71 7.76
CA LEU A 108 6.94 -7.94 8.98
C LEU A 108 5.91 -8.60 9.89
N ASP A 109 4.84 -9.16 9.34
CA ASP A 109 3.80 -9.88 10.10
C ASP A 109 4.40 -11.09 10.82
N ALA A 110 5.42 -11.74 10.23
CA ALA A 110 6.14 -12.84 10.87
C ALA A 110 7.11 -12.37 11.98
N LEU A 111 7.66 -11.16 11.86
CA LEU A 111 8.61 -10.60 12.83
C LEU A 111 7.93 -9.86 14.00
N VAL A 112 6.77 -9.29 13.74
CA VAL A 112 5.98 -8.51 14.70
C VAL A 112 4.61 -9.17 14.81
N PRO A 113 4.48 -10.25 15.59
CA PRO A 113 3.20 -10.89 15.79
C PRO A 113 2.22 -9.90 16.43
N PRO A 114 0.93 -9.94 16.07
CA PRO A 114 -0.06 -9.09 16.70
C PRO A 114 -0.12 -9.39 18.20
N GLU A 115 -0.21 -8.36 19.03
CA GLU A 115 -0.45 -8.51 20.47
C GLU A 115 -1.84 -9.14 20.66
N VAL A 116 -1.88 -10.46 20.85
CA VAL A 116 -3.11 -11.15 21.22
C VAL A 116 -3.25 -11.06 22.75
N PRO A 117 -4.27 -10.38 23.27
CA PRO A 117 -4.46 -10.28 24.71
C PRO A 117 -4.75 -11.67 25.29
N ALA A 118 -3.95 -12.09 26.27
CA ALA A 118 -4.08 -13.41 26.88
C ALA A 118 -5.36 -13.57 27.72
N ASN A 119 -5.85 -12.47 28.31
CA ASN A 119 -6.93 -12.47 29.29
C ASN A 119 -8.01 -11.42 28.97
N THR A 120 -9.22 -11.64 29.47
CA THR A 120 -10.35 -10.69 29.38
C THR A 120 -10.02 -9.33 30.01
N ALA A 121 -9.24 -9.29 31.10
CA ALA A 121 -8.77 -8.04 31.70
C ALA A 121 -7.87 -7.22 30.73
N ALA A 122 -6.94 -7.88 30.03
CA ALA A 122 -6.08 -7.24 29.03
C ALA A 122 -6.89 -6.72 27.82
N VAL A 123 -7.98 -7.40 27.45
CA VAL A 123 -8.93 -6.89 26.44
C VAL A 123 -9.62 -5.62 26.93
N MET A 124 -10.07 -5.58 28.19
CA MET A 124 -10.70 -4.38 28.76
C MET A 124 -9.74 -3.19 28.78
N GLU A 125 -8.48 -3.41 29.12
CA GLU A 125 -7.44 -2.37 29.06
C GLU A 125 -7.20 -1.88 27.62
N LEU A 126 -7.19 -2.78 26.64
CA LEU A 126 -7.08 -2.42 25.22
C LEU A 126 -8.28 -1.60 24.74
N ILE A 127 -9.49 -1.87 25.24
CA ILE A 127 -10.69 -1.09 24.91
C ILE A 127 -10.63 0.31 25.51
N GLN A 128 -10.04 0.46 26.70
CA GLN A 128 -9.84 1.76 27.34
C GLN A 128 -8.76 2.61 26.67
N LYS A 129 -7.77 2.00 26.00
CA LYS A 129 -6.74 2.73 25.26
C LYS A 129 -7.38 3.59 24.16
N PRO A 130 -6.96 4.85 23.99
CA PRO A 130 -7.50 5.73 22.96
C PRO A 130 -7.25 5.13 21.58
N ARG A 131 -8.23 5.25 20.67
CA ARG A 131 -8.08 4.67 19.32
C ARG A 131 -6.97 5.41 18.57
N MET A 132 -6.46 4.76 17.54
CA MET A 132 -5.35 5.30 16.75
C MET A 132 -5.64 6.74 16.26
N TYR A 133 -4.72 7.65 16.60
CA TYR A 133 -4.77 9.10 16.32
C TYR A 133 -5.82 9.92 17.11
N GLU A 134 -6.46 9.34 18.12
CA GLU A 134 -7.29 10.11 19.05
C GLU A 134 -6.45 10.93 20.02
N ASP A 135 -7.11 11.75 20.83
CA ASP A 135 -6.43 12.53 21.86
C ASP A 135 -5.84 11.59 22.91
N GLY A 136 -4.56 11.79 23.26
CA GLY A 136 -3.83 10.89 24.17
C GLY A 136 -3.29 9.61 23.54
N TRP A 137 -3.53 9.38 22.24
CA TRP A 137 -2.89 8.25 21.55
C TRP A 137 -1.42 8.54 21.29
N GLU A 138 -0.57 7.65 21.80
CA GLU A 138 0.87 7.66 21.55
C GLU A 138 1.28 6.41 20.74
N PRO A 139 2.11 6.58 19.72
CA PRO A 139 2.73 5.45 19.02
C PRO A 139 3.54 4.53 19.97
N PRO A 140 3.72 3.25 19.60
CA PRO A 140 4.57 2.34 20.36
C PRO A 140 5.96 2.90 20.60
N ALA A 141 6.52 2.68 21.80
CA ALA A 141 7.82 3.22 22.21
C ALA A 141 8.95 2.84 21.22
N ILE A 142 8.97 1.58 20.76
CA ILE A 142 9.93 1.09 19.77
C ILE A 142 9.93 1.96 18.50
N LEU A 143 8.74 2.35 18.04
CA LEU A 143 8.61 3.21 16.86
C LEU A 143 9.13 4.62 17.14
N MET A 144 8.88 5.16 18.33
CA MET A 144 9.39 6.48 18.74
C MET A 144 10.91 6.49 18.84
N ASP A 145 11.51 5.46 19.42
CA ASP A 145 12.97 5.35 19.56
C ASP A 145 13.63 5.19 18.19
N LEU A 146 13.03 4.38 17.31
CA LEU A 146 13.46 4.30 15.93
C LEU A 146 13.37 5.66 15.23
N LEU A 147 12.26 6.38 15.35
CA LEU A 147 12.10 7.70 14.72
C LEU A 147 13.11 8.72 15.23
N LYS A 148 13.39 8.75 16.54
CA LYS A 148 14.44 9.61 17.12
C LYS A 148 15.82 9.25 16.58
N SER A 149 16.15 7.96 16.53
CA SER A 149 17.41 7.46 15.96
C SER A 149 17.56 7.85 14.48
N GLN A 150 16.50 7.67 13.69
CA GLN A 150 16.48 8.02 12.26
C GLN A 150 16.56 9.54 12.04
N HIS A 151 15.95 10.36 12.90
CA HIS A 151 16.03 11.82 12.82
C HIS A 151 17.46 12.32 13.07
N ASN A 152 18.19 11.68 13.99
CA ASN A 152 19.56 12.04 14.32
C ASN A 152 20.60 11.50 13.31
N ASN A 153 20.24 10.52 12.49
CA ASN A 153 21.17 9.89 11.57
C ASN A 153 21.20 10.60 10.20
N GLY A 154 22.29 11.36 9.96
CA GLY A 154 22.52 12.11 8.73
C GLY A 154 22.62 11.26 7.46
N VAL A 155 22.94 9.96 7.55
CA VAL A 155 23.04 9.06 6.38
C VAL A 155 21.70 8.91 5.66
N ILE A 156 20.59 8.98 6.38
CA ILE A 156 19.25 8.84 5.79
C ILE A 156 18.92 10.02 4.88
N SER A 157 19.51 11.21 5.11
CA SER A 157 19.38 12.36 4.20
C SER A 157 19.90 12.05 2.79
N GLN A 158 20.93 11.21 2.70
CA GLN A 158 21.61 10.87 1.45
C GLN A 158 20.81 9.87 0.61
N LEU A 159 19.94 9.08 1.24
CA LEU A 159 19.23 7.96 0.59
C LEU A 159 18.00 8.37 -0.23
N SER A 160 17.82 9.65 -0.60
CA SER A 160 16.63 10.18 -1.30
C SER A 160 15.29 9.88 -0.60
N HIS A 161 15.33 9.48 0.68
CA HIS A 161 14.13 9.25 1.48
C HIS A 161 13.69 10.58 2.11
N ARG A 162 12.38 10.80 2.17
CA ARG A 162 11.83 12.02 2.75
C ARG A 162 12.05 12.01 4.27
N GLN A 163 12.84 12.95 4.77
CA GLN A 163 13.10 13.06 6.21
C GLN A 163 11.86 13.54 6.98
N VAL A 164 11.73 13.02 8.20
CA VAL A 164 10.74 13.49 9.18
C VAL A 164 11.25 14.80 9.79
N LYS A 165 10.60 15.91 9.43
CA LYS A 165 10.97 17.26 9.93
C LYS A 165 10.50 17.51 11.37
N HIS A 166 9.29 17.06 11.69
CA HIS A 166 8.70 17.25 12.99
C HIS A 166 8.39 15.89 13.59
N LEU A 167 9.01 15.62 14.73
CA LEU A 167 8.64 14.48 15.54
C LEU A 167 7.25 14.66 16.09
N GLU A 168 6.72 15.88 16.29
CA GLU A 168 5.39 16.12 16.86
C GLU A 168 4.40 16.85 15.93
N PRO A 169 3.09 16.54 15.95
CA PRO A 169 2.11 17.30 15.20
C PRO A 169 1.91 18.64 15.88
N ALA A 170 2.22 19.71 15.16
CA ALA A 170 1.87 21.07 15.57
C ALA A 170 0.34 21.26 15.43
N ILE A 171 -0.41 20.91 16.48
CA ILE A 171 -1.86 21.14 16.53
C ILE A 171 -2.10 22.55 17.11
N PRO A 172 -2.69 23.48 16.34
CA PRO A 172 -3.01 24.80 16.88
C PRO A 172 -4.07 24.67 17.98
N LYS A 173 -3.95 25.49 19.04
CA LYS A 173 -4.91 25.47 20.17
C LYS A 173 -6.30 25.92 19.74
N ALA A 174 -6.37 26.94 18.86
CA ALA A 174 -7.60 27.52 18.36
C ALA A 174 -7.65 27.54 16.84
N ASN A 175 -8.87 27.57 16.29
CA ASN A 175 -9.14 27.82 14.88
C ASN A 175 -9.11 29.33 14.58
N ALA A 176 -9.35 29.70 13.31
CA ALA A 176 -9.36 31.11 12.86
C ALA A 176 -10.39 31.98 13.59
N TRP A 177 -11.41 31.37 14.22
CA TRP A 177 -12.45 32.03 15.01
C TRP A 177 -12.20 31.96 16.52
N GLY A 178 -11.00 31.59 16.97
CA GLY A 178 -10.65 31.52 18.39
C GLY A 178 -11.24 30.32 19.16
N ARG A 179 -11.95 29.41 18.50
CA ARG A 179 -12.56 28.22 19.12
C ARG A 179 -11.60 27.03 19.10
N PRO A 180 -11.72 26.03 20.00
CA PRO A 180 -10.88 24.84 19.94
C PRO A 180 -11.03 24.10 18.60
N VAL A 181 -9.95 23.46 18.16
CA VAL A 181 -9.94 22.72 16.90
C VAL A 181 -10.84 21.49 17.00
N ASN A 182 -11.72 21.29 16.00
CA ASN A 182 -12.60 20.13 15.93
C ASN A 182 -11.81 18.80 15.96
N MET A 183 -12.36 17.77 16.61
CA MET A 183 -11.79 16.43 16.75
C MET A 183 -11.30 15.86 15.41
N SER A 184 -12.12 15.95 14.36
CA SER A 184 -11.76 15.42 13.03
C SER A 184 -10.54 16.12 12.43
N ARG A 185 -10.40 17.43 12.66
CA ARG A 185 -9.23 18.19 12.18
C ARG A 185 -7.97 17.84 12.98
N ARG A 186 -8.08 17.65 14.30
CA ARG A 186 -6.95 17.17 15.13
C ARG A 186 -6.49 15.78 14.69
N LYS A 187 -7.45 14.86 14.47
CA LYS A 187 -7.19 13.52 13.94
C LYS A 187 -6.49 13.59 12.58
N ASN A 188 -6.99 14.40 11.64
CA ASN A 188 -6.37 14.58 10.32
C ASN A 188 -4.96 15.16 10.40
N ILE A 189 -4.71 16.13 11.29
CA ILE A 189 -3.37 16.68 11.52
C ILE A 189 -2.42 15.60 12.06
N ARG A 190 -2.85 14.80 13.05
CA ARG A 190 -2.06 13.67 13.57
C ARG A 190 -1.77 12.63 12.50
N GLN A 191 -2.76 12.32 11.68
CA GLN A 191 -2.60 11.41 10.55
C GLN A 191 -1.65 11.96 9.47
N GLN A 192 -1.68 13.26 9.19
CA GLN A 192 -0.89 13.87 8.12
C GLN A 192 0.52 14.29 8.53
N CYS A 193 0.76 14.45 9.83
CA CYS A 193 2.09 14.60 10.42
C CYS A 193 2.99 13.43 9.96
N PRO A 194 4.31 13.63 9.74
CA PRO A 194 5.19 12.55 9.33
C PRO A 194 5.14 11.32 10.25
N ARG A 195 4.87 11.52 11.57
CA ARG A 195 4.52 10.44 12.53
C ARG A 195 3.39 9.55 12.03
N GLY A 196 2.34 10.18 11.49
CA GLY A 196 1.16 9.52 10.96
C GLY A 196 1.27 9.14 9.48
N ALA A 197 2.18 9.71 8.70
CA ALA A 197 2.35 9.37 7.28
C ALA A 197 3.00 8.00 7.07
N SER A 198 4.00 7.64 7.87
CA SER A 198 4.58 6.28 7.87
C SER A 198 3.56 5.24 8.36
N ILE A 199 2.83 5.57 9.44
CA ILE A 199 1.79 4.71 9.99
C ILE A 199 0.56 4.67 9.08
N ARG A 200 0.21 5.76 8.36
CA ARG A 200 -0.82 5.78 7.32
C ARG A 200 -0.39 5.01 6.09
N GLU A 201 0.88 5.01 5.69
CA GLU A 201 1.33 4.14 4.60
C GLU A 201 1.20 2.68 5.02
N ILE A 202 1.54 2.34 6.27
CA ILE A 202 1.36 1.00 6.84
C ILE A 202 -0.14 0.65 7.00
N ALA A 203 -0.95 1.59 7.49
CA ALA A 203 -2.37 1.41 7.81
C ALA A 203 -3.31 1.59 6.60
N MET A 204 -2.99 2.41 5.60
CA MET A 204 -3.70 2.44 4.32
C MET A 204 -3.38 1.21 3.48
N GLU A 205 -2.17 0.66 3.58
CA GLU A 205 -1.88 -0.65 2.97
C GLU A 205 -2.68 -1.75 3.70
N ALA A 206 -2.76 -1.69 5.04
CA ALA A 206 -3.61 -2.60 5.84
C ALA A 206 -5.13 -2.42 5.59
N ALA A 207 -5.63 -1.19 5.43
CA ALA A 207 -7.05 -0.90 5.20
C ALA A 207 -7.50 -1.22 3.77
N LYS A 208 -6.63 -1.00 2.76
CA LYS A 208 -6.86 -1.59 1.43
C LYS A 208 -7.02 -3.10 1.54
N GLU A 209 -6.29 -3.74 2.45
CA GLU A 209 -6.37 -5.17 2.71
C GLU A 209 -7.58 -5.61 3.55
N GLU A 210 -8.13 -4.80 4.46
CA GLU A 210 -9.43 -5.08 5.07
C GLU A 210 -10.55 -5.07 4.03
N ASP A 211 -10.49 -4.17 3.06
CA ASP A 211 -11.41 -4.19 1.91
C ASP A 211 -11.17 -5.41 1.01
N TYR A 212 -9.94 -5.93 0.88
CA TYR A 212 -9.66 -7.20 0.18
C TYR A 212 -10.10 -8.44 0.98
N LEU A 213 -9.92 -8.45 2.30
CA LEU A 213 -10.23 -9.57 3.20
C LEU A 213 -11.72 -9.65 3.52
N ARG A 214 -12.41 -8.52 3.70
CA ARG A 214 -13.88 -8.47 3.71
C ARG A 214 -14.44 -9.00 2.40
N HIS A 215 -13.78 -8.70 1.28
CA HIS A 215 -14.18 -9.27 0.00
C HIS A 215 -13.96 -10.77 -0.12
N PHE A 216 -12.93 -11.30 0.55
CA PHE A 216 -12.55 -12.71 0.53
C PHE A 216 -13.41 -13.56 1.49
N PHE A 217 -13.74 -13.03 2.67
CA PHE A 217 -14.60 -13.70 3.65
C PHE A 217 -16.07 -13.74 3.22
N VAL A 218 -16.59 -12.68 2.57
CA VAL A 218 -17.95 -12.67 2.00
C VAL A 218 -18.11 -13.71 0.88
N THR A 219 -17.03 -14.06 0.17
CA THR A 219 -17.05 -15.11 -0.86
C THR A 219 -16.80 -16.53 -0.34
N ALA A 220 -16.39 -16.70 0.92
CA ALA A 220 -16.12 -18.02 1.51
C ALA A 220 -17.29 -18.57 2.36
N GLN A 221 -18.34 -17.77 2.57
CA GLN A 221 -19.57 -18.14 3.30
C GLN A 221 -20.80 -18.35 2.39
N SER A 222 -20.63 -18.38 1.06
CA SER A 222 -21.66 -18.72 0.07
C SER A 222 -21.24 -19.90 -0.79
#